data_AF-A0A256GHX0-F1
#
_entry.id   AF-A0A256GHX0-F1
#
_cell.length_a   1.000
_cell.length_b   1.000
_cell.length_c   1.000
_cell.angle_alpha   90.00
_cell.angle_beta   90.00
_cell.angle_gamma   90.00
#
_symmetry.space_group_name_H-M   'P 1'
#
loop_
_entity.id
_entity.type
_entity.pdbx_description
1 polymer ?
#
loop_
_entity_poly.entity_id
_entity_poly.type
_entity_poly.pdbx_seq_one_letter_code
_entity_poly.pdbx_strand_id
1 'polypeptide(L)'
;MTGIDIVIALVRCLNLAGLAMLAGALFFRIFLMKAEKSEGKPTARLRFWWQLCVYSVAISAFGLVLWVPLQFSLLSGGSSFSDAFTFFPSGLLGTGFGVASCLRALAIVLAALLLPYAIKSQAIRILLFLIAVLALGLQIRMGHAAAADTVWLPLAVSAHVIAGALWFGSLPPLYLLLRVSRDEGLQAAQRFSLYGVVFVAVLVVGAAIAGWLLTGGLPGLVGTTYGRIMIVKIALLAAMLTLAALNRFWLSRDGSSGRGLGYALIVEGTIGLVVFLAASLLATQPPGVHEDIIWPFAYRLRDNILGDAFLVDAAWRSFKPLLLAFLIGIGCLLLPKWRWQAIVIAAVIGFVWFQPPRIGLFLQDANEASFLRSPTSYTSIAIARGAAAFVGNCASCHGNDGRGRGEQATGDPVWPPDLTAPLFADRSDGEIFWTIMHGKELQDGRQSMPGFETMLDAKTAWSLVDYIRTIASARTISMPAPDGAVYPAASPRITIYCGARRHEVGRQSDNFWLLLLKGEQLEAFAVDSNGITAQCDVSDQTAAVAIQLLTPTADGASFLVDQNGWIRFRWSGHERLEPSILETAISKARANPVSLSNRGHHS
;
A
#
# COMPACT_ATOMS: atom_id res chain seq x y z
N MET A 1 -19.19 4.52 -1.47
CA MET A 1 -19.66 3.30 -2.18
C MET A 1 -21.01 3.57 -2.83
N THR A 2 -21.10 3.36 -4.13
CA THR A 2 -22.32 3.44 -4.91
C THR A 2 -23.05 2.08 -4.94
N GLY A 3 -24.31 2.05 -5.40
CA GLY A 3 -25.04 0.79 -5.57
C GLY A 3 -24.38 -0.17 -6.58
N ILE A 4 -23.76 0.37 -7.62
CA ILE A 4 -23.07 -0.44 -8.65
C ILE A 4 -21.82 -1.13 -8.11
N ASP A 5 -21.08 -0.48 -7.19
CA ASP A 5 -19.90 -1.07 -6.54
C ASP A 5 -20.26 -2.36 -5.77
N ILE A 6 -21.42 -2.35 -5.11
CA ILE A 6 -21.93 -3.49 -4.34
C ILE A 6 -22.31 -4.63 -5.30
N VAL A 7 -23.00 -4.32 -6.40
CA VAL A 7 -23.38 -5.33 -7.40
C VAL A 7 -22.14 -5.99 -7.99
N ILE A 8 -21.13 -5.21 -8.37
CA ILE A 8 -19.87 -5.72 -8.92
C ILE A 8 -19.14 -6.60 -7.91
N ALA A 9 -19.08 -6.17 -6.65
CA ALA A 9 -18.48 -6.97 -5.59
C ALA A 9 -19.23 -8.30 -5.35
N LEU A 10 -20.57 -8.31 -5.44
CA LEU A 10 -21.37 -9.53 -5.31
C LEU A 10 -21.09 -10.53 -6.44
N VAL A 11 -21.14 -10.09 -7.70
CA VAL A 11 -20.90 -11.00 -8.85
C VAL A 11 -19.45 -11.48 -8.91
N ARG A 12 -18.50 -10.63 -8.50
CA ARG A 12 -17.10 -11.02 -8.30
C ARG A 12 -16.96 -12.06 -7.19
N CYS A 13 -17.66 -11.86 -6.06
CA CYS A 13 -17.68 -12.83 -4.97
C CYS A 13 -18.22 -14.18 -5.44
N LEU A 14 -19.28 -14.21 -6.26
CA LEU A 14 -19.80 -15.44 -6.85
C LEU A 14 -18.74 -16.15 -7.70
N ASN A 15 -18.05 -15.42 -8.59
CA ASN A 15 -16.97 -16.02 -9.39
C ASN A 15 -15.88 -16.64 -8.51
N LEU A 16 -15.40 -15.88 -7.53
CA LEU A 16 -14.30 -16.29 -6.66
C LEU A 16 -14.69 -17.44 -5.72
N ALA A 17 -15.89 -17.38 -5.13
CA ALA A 17 -16.41 -18.44 -4.26
C ALA A 17 -16.67 -19.73 -5.05
N GLY A 18 -17.20 -19.64 -6.29
CA GLY A 18 -17.39 -20.80 -7.16
C GLY A 18 -16.06 -21.48 -7.51
N LEU A 19 -15.03 -20.73 -7.91
CA LEU A 19 -13.69 -21.28 -8.14
C LEU A 19 -13.07 -21.87 -6.86
N ALA A 20 -13.27 -21.21 -5.72
CA ALA A 20 -12.78 -21.70 -4.43
C ALA A 20 -13.44 -23.02 -4.04
N MET A 21 -14.77 -23.13 -4.17
CA MET A 21 -15.51 -24.36 -3.92
C MET A 21 -15.06 -25.49 -4.85
N LEU A 22 -14.82 -25.22 -6.14
CA LEU A 22 -14.31 -26.22 -7.08
C LEU A 22 -12.91 -26.70 -6.67
N ALA A 23 -11.97 -25.78 -6.43
CA ALA A 23 -10.60 -26.10 -6.06
C ALA A 23 -10.53 -26.87 -4.74
N GLY A 24 -11.28 -26.43 -3.72
CA GLY A 24 -11.36 -27.08 -2.42
C GLY A 24 -12.05 -28.45 -2.47
N ALA A 25 -13.11 -28.62 -3.27
CA ALA A 25 -13.74 -29.94 -3.46
C ALA A 25 -12.80 -30.94 -4.13
N LEU A 26 -12.02 -30.52 -5.11
CA LEU A 26 -11.01 -31.35 -5.76
C LEU A 26 -9.86 -31.68 -4.81
N PHE A 27 -9.33 -30.66 -4.10
CA PHE A 27 -8.32 -30.82 -3.07
C PHE A 27 -8.75 -31.84 -2.01
N PHE A 28 -9.98 -31.70 -1.49
CA PHE A 28 -10.55 -32.60 -0.50
C PHE A 28 -10.56 -34.05 -1.01
N ARG A 29 -11.00 -34.26 -2.26
CA ARG A 29 -11.08 -35.61 -2.83
C ARG A 29 -9.72 -36.25 -3.09
N ILE A 30 -8.70 -35.45 -3.43
CA ILE A 30 -7.35 -35.92 -3.77
C ILE A 30 -6.51 -36.18 -2.51
N PHE A 31 -6.53 -35.26 -1.55
CA PHE A 31 -5.58 -35.26 -0.43
C PHE A 31 -6.18 -35.70 0.90
N LEU A 32 -7.49 -35.48 1.12
CA LEU A 32 -8.11 -35.73 2.43
C LEU A 32 -8.85 -37.08 2.48
N MET A 33 -9.43 -37.50 1.36
CA MET A 33 -10.08 -38.80 1.20
C MET A 33 -9.07 -39.92 0.91
N LYS A 34 -9.25 -41.09 1.53
CA LYS A 34 -8.47 -42.30 1.18
C LYS A 34 -8.98 -42.86 -0.17
N ALA A 35 -8.10 -43.51 -0.95
CA ALA A 35 -8.51 -44.19 -2.17
C ALA A 35 -9.47 -45.34 -1.82
N GLU A 36 -10.65 -45.35 -2.45
CA GLU A 36 -11.70 -46.34 -2.23
C GLU A 36 -11.38 -47.56 -3.10
N LYS A 37 -11.31 -48.77 -2.52
CA LYS A 37 -11.34 -50.02 -3.32
C LYS A 37 -12.78 -50.19 -3.81
N SER A 38 -12.99 -49.99 -5.11
CA SER A 38 -14.30 -49.93 -5.75
C SER A 38 -14.91 -51.32 -5.92
N GLU A 39 -15.91 -51.67 -5.11
CA GLU A 39 -16.92 -52.68 -5.47
C GLU A 39 -18.24 -51.98 -5.85
N GLY A 40 -18.44 -51.80 -7.15
CA GLY A 40 -19.71 -51.70 -7.87
C GLY A 40 -20.92 -50.99 -7.24
N LYS A 41 -20.86 -49.67 -7.01
CA LYS A 41 -21.93 -48.66 -7.23
C LYS A 41 -21.46 -47.27 -6.74
N PRO A 42 -21.88 -46.15 -7.37
CA PRO A 42 -21.55 -44.82 -6.87
C PRO A 42 -22.15 -44.60 -5.47
N THR A 43 -21.30 -44.56 -4.44
CA THR A 43 -21.73 -44.24 -3.08
C THR A 43 -22.41 -42.86 -3.05
N ALA A 44 -23.40 -42.65 -2.17
CA ALA A 44 -24.10 -41.36 -2.06
C ALA A 44 -23.12 -40.16 -1.90
N ARG A 45 -21.96 -40.42 -1.27
CA ARG A 45 -20.84 -39.48 -1.10
C ARG A 45 -20.30 -38.95 -2.43
N LEU A 46 -20.12 -39.83 -3.42
CA LEU A 46 -19.61 -39.46 -4.73
C LEU A 46 -20.60 -38.57 -5.49
N ARG A 47 -21.90 -38.85 -5.34
CA ARG A 47 -22.98 -38.03 -5.92
C ARG A 47 -22.99 -36.60 -5.34
N PHE A 48 -22.88 -36.45 -4.02
CA PHE A 48 -22.84 -35.13 -3.40
C PHE A 48 -21.61 -34.33 -3.78
N TRP A 49 -20.42 -34.96 -3.77
CA TRP A 49 -19.18 -34.32 -4.22
C TRP A 49 -19.30 -33.85 -5.67
N TRP A 50 -19.85 -34.71 -6.53
CA TRP A 50 -20.09 -34.41 -7.94
C TRP A 50 -21.01 -33.19 -8.13
N GLN A 51 -22.16 -33.17 -7.45
CA GLN A 51 -23.10 -32.06 -7.48
C GLN A 51 -22.45 -30.75 -7.02
N LEU A 52 -21.65 -30.81 -5.95
CA LEU A 52 -20.91 -29.66 -5.45
C LEU A 52 -19.97 -29.08 -6.53
N CYS A 53 -19.20 -29.93 -7.22
CA CYS A 53 -18.33 -29.49 -8.31
C CYS A 53 -19.12 -28.86 -9.48
N VAL A 54 -20.26 -29.47 -9.87
CA VAL A 54 -21.11 -28.93 -10.95
C VAL A 54 -21.66 -27.55 -10.58
N TYR A 55 -22.20 -27.39 -9.37
CA TYR A 55 -22.68 -26.09 -8.90
C TYR A 55 -21.56 -25.06 -8.80
N SER A 56 -20.35 -25.48 -8.38
CA SER A 56 -19.19 -24.60 -8.29
C SER A 56 -18.79 -24.04 -9.66
N VAL A 57 -18.79 -24.87 -10.70
CA VAL A 57 -18.54 -24.44 -12.09
C VAL A 57 -19.64 -23.49 -12.58
N ALA A 58 -20.91 -23.82 -12.33
CA ALA A 58 -22.04 -22.99 -12.75
C ALA A 58 -22.04 -21.61 -12.08
N ILE A 59 -21.85 -21.55 -10.75
CA ILE A 59 -21.75 -20.30 -9.98
C ILE A 59 -20.55 -19.47 -10.47
N SER A 60 -19.41 -20.12 -10.70
CA SER A 60 -18.21 -19.44 -11.21
C SER A 60 -18.44 -18.82 -12.59
N ALA A 61 -19.05 -19.57 -13.51
CA ALA A 61 -19.40 -19.11 -14.85
C ALA A 61 -20.37 -17.92 -14.80
N PHE A 62 -21.45 -18.05 -14.02
CA PHE A 62 -22.45 -16.99 -13.83
C PHE A 62 -21.81 -15.71 -13.28
N GLY A 63 -20.98 -15.84 -12.23
CA GLY A 63 -20.27 -14.71 -11.66
C GLY A 63 -19.34 -14.03 -12.66
N LEU A 64 -18.59 -14.79 -13.47
CA LEU A 64 -17.65 -14.23 -14.45
C LEU A 64 -18.38 -13.45 -15.56
N VAL A 65 -19.44 -14.04 -16.12
CA VAL A 65 -20.22 -13.46 -17.22
C VAL A 65 -20.87 -12.15 -16.82
N LEU A 66 -21.30 -12.00 -15.57
CA LEU A 66 -21.84 -10.73 -15.07
C LEU A 66 -20.77 -9.74 -14.64
N TRP A 67 -19.72 -10.22 -13.97
CA TRP A 67 -18.68 -9.36 -13.41
C TRP A 67 -17.87 -8.62 -14.46
N VAL A 68 -17.39 -9.32 -15.48
CA VAL A 68 -16.43 -8.75 -16.45
C VAL A 68 -17.04 -7.58 -17.24
N PRO A 69 -18.26 -7.67 -17.80
CA PRO A 69 -18.88 -6.53 -18.49
C PRO A 69 -19.15 -5.34 -17.55
N LEU A 70 -19.62 -5.60 -16.33
CA LEU A 70 -19.86 -4.52 -15.36
C LEU A 70 -18.56 -3.81 -14.96
N GLN A 71 -17.45 -4.55 -14.83
CA GLN A 71 -16.14 -3.97 -14.55
C GLN A 71 -15.66 -3.10 -15.71
N PHE A 72 -15.85 -3.53 -16.97
CA PHE A 72 -15.51 -2.69 -18.13
C PHE A 72 -16.40 -1.45 -18.23
N SER A 73 -17.67 -1.53 -17.81
CA SER A 73 -18.55 -0.37 -17.72
C SER A 73 -18.04 0.68 -16.73
N LEU A 74 -17.44 0.28 -15.60
CA LEU A 74 -16.81 1.22 -14.69
C LEU A 74 -15.53 1.82 -15.28
N LEU A 75 -14.73 1.00 -15.97
CA LEU A 75 -13.44 1.43 -16.52
C LEU A 75 -13.57 2.34 -17.74
N SER A 76 -14.65 2.24 -18.52
CA SER A 76 -14.88 3.10 -19.68
C SER A 76 -15.23 4.54 -19.31
N GLY A 77 -15.59 4.81 -18.04
CA GLY A 77 -16.07 6.12 -17.58
C GLY A 77 -17.39 6.54 -18.25
N GLY A 78 -18.02 5.65 -19.01
CA GLY A 78 -19.27 5.89 -19.71
C GLY A 78 -20.45 5.96 -18.76
N SER A 79 -21.43 6.79 -19.08
CA SER A 79 -22.67 6.91 -18.30
C SER A 79 -23.73 5.88 -18.69
N SER A 80 -23.46 5.06 -19.72
CA SER A 80 -24.38 4.06 -20.27
C SER A 80 -23.74 2.67 -20.40
N PHE A 81 -24.56 1.63 -20.25
CA PHE A 81 -24.18 0.23 -20.50
C PHE A 81 -23.77 -0.01 -21.96
N SER A 82 -24.22 0.83 -22.91
CA SER A 82 -23.79 0.77 -24.32
C SER A 82 -22.31 1.10 -24.51
N ASP A 83 -21.76 2.01 -23.70
CA ASP A 83 -20.37 2.45 -23.78
C ASP A 83 -19.41 1.37 -23.28
N ALA A 84 -19.91 0.48 -22.41
CA ALA A 84 -19.18 -0.71 -21.98
C ALA A 84 -18.96 -1.68 -23.15
N PHE A 85 -19.96 -1.86 -24.03
CA PHE A 85 -19.89 -2.77 -25.17
C PHE A 85 -18.97 -2.28 -26.29
N THR A 86 -18.85 -0.97 -26.49
CA THR A 86 -17.93 -0.40 -27.48
C THR A 86 -16.47 -0.56 -27.04
N PHE A 87 -16.19 -0.40 -25.75
CA PHE A 87 -14.86 -0.62 -25.17
C PHE A 87 -14.54 -2.11 -24.95
N PHE A 88 -15.55 -3.00 -24.94
CA PHE A 88 -15.38 -4.40 -24.59
C PHE A 88 -14.32 -5.14 -25.43
N PRO A 89 -14.29 -5.05 -26.78
CA PRO A 89 -13.32 -5.81 -27.58
C PRO A 89 -11.88 -5.33 -27.39
N SER A 90 -11.65 -4.01 -27.35
CA SER A 90 -10.33 -3.42 -27.14
C SER A 90 -9.86 -3.60 -25.69
N GLY A 91 -10.76 -3.49 -24.71
CA GLY A 91 -10.47 -3.75 -23.31
C GLY A 91 -10.14 -5.22 -23.01
N LEU A 92 -10.84 -6.15 -23.65
CA LEU A 92 -10.69 -7.59 -23.38
C LEU A 92 -9.34 -8.15 -23.84
N LEU A 93 -8.82 -7.72 -24.99
CA LEU A 93 -7.53 -8.19 -25.51
C LEU A 93 -6.39 -7.17 -25.31
N GLY A 94 -6.71 -5.89 -25.13
CA GLY A 94 -5.71 -4.83 -24.94
C GLY A 94 -5.28 -4.61 -23.49
N THR A 95 -5.92 -5.25 -22.51
CA THR A 95 -5.58 -5.09 -21.09
C THR A 95 -5.20 -6.40 -20.42
N GLY A 96 -4.30 -6.32 -19.43
CA GLY A 96 -3.93 -7.49 -18.61
C GLY A 96 -5.12 -8.10 -17.86
N PHE A 97 -6.07 -7.26 -17.42
CA PHE A 97 -7.32 -7.70 -16.80
C PHE A 97 -8.19 -8.51 -17.77
N GLY A 98 -8.37 -8.00 -19.00
CA GLY A 98 -9.16 -8.65 -20.05
C GLY A 98 -8.60 -10.01 -20.45
N VAL A 99 -7.30 -10.08 -20.73
CA VAL A 99 -6.63 -11.34 -21.09
C VAL A 99 -6.76 -12.37 -19.97
N ALA A 100 -6.55 -11.96 -18.72
CA ALA A 100 -6.75 -12.83 -17.57
C ALA A 100 -8.21 -13.31 -17.46
N SER A 101 -9.19 -12.46 -17.78
CA SER A 101 -10.62 -12.81 -17.75
C SER A 101 -10.97 -13.86 -18.80
N CYS A 102 -10.41 -13.75 -20.01
CA CYS A 102 -10.51 -14.77 -21.06
C CYS A 102 -9.89 -16.11 -20.63
N LEU A 103 -8.69 -16.08 -20.06
CA LEU A 103 -8.02 -17.30 -19.57
C LEU A 103 -8.82 -17.96 -18.44
N ARG A 104 -9.44 -17.17 -17.55
CA ARG A 104 -10.32 -17.68 -16.51
C ARG A 104 -11.61 -18.27 -17.08
N ALA A 105 -12.20 -17.65 -18.10
CA ALA A 105 -13.35 -18.21 -18.82
C ALA A 105 -13.00 -19.55 -19.48
N LEU A 106 -11.86 -19.63 -20.17
CA LEU A 106 -11.35 -20.87 -20.75
C LEU A 106 -11.16 -21.96 -19.69
N ALA A 107 -10.57 -21.63 -18.55
CA ALA A 107 -10.40 -22.56 -17.44
C ALA A 107 -11.74 -23.12 -16.92
N ILE A 108 -12.77 -22.27 -16.82
CA ILE A 108 -14.13 -22.68 -16.41
C ILE A 108 -14.77 -23.60 -17.46
N VAL A 109 -14.62 -23.28 -18.75
CA VAL A 109 -15.14 -24.12 -19.85
C VAL A 109 -14.44 -25.49 -19.86
N LEU A 110 -13.11 -25.51 -19.77
CA LEU A 110 -12.34 -26.76 -19.66
C LEU A 110 -12.75 -27.56 -18.42
N ALA A 111 -13.00 -26.88 -17.29
CA ALA A 111 -13.50 -27.53 -16.10
C ALA A 111 -14.86 -28.19 -16.35
N ALA A 112 -15.81 -27.49 -16.97
CA ALA A 112 -17.13 -28.03 -17.31
C ALA A 112 -17.04 -29.28 -18.22
N LEU A 113 -16.17 -29.24 -19.24
CA LEU A 113 -15.98 -30.34 -20.19
C LEU A 113 -15.29 -31.55 -19.59
N LEU A 114 -14.29 -31.34 -18.73
CA LEU A 114 -13.50 -32.41 -18.14
C LEU A 114 -14.15 -33.03 -16.89
N LEU A 115 -15.05 -32.29 -16.24
CA LEU A 115 -15.68 -32.75 -15.00
C LEU A 115 -16.26 -34.16 -15.16
N PRO A 116 -17.05 -34.54 -16.19
CA PRO A 116 -17.71 -35.86 -16.29
C PRO A 116 -16.77 -37.05 -16.12
N TYR A 117 -15.53 -36.87 -16.57
CA TYR A 117 -14.50 -37.90 -16.56
C TYR A 117 -13.73 -37.98 -15.22
N ALA A 118 -13.84 -36.96 -14.37
CA ALA A 118 -13.20 -36.87 -13.06
C ALA A 118 -13.70 -37.91 -12.05
N ILE A 119 -14.89 -38.48 -12.27
CA ILE A 119 -15.44 -39.58 -11.45
C ILE A 119 -14.53 -40.81 -11.56
N LYS A 120 -14.06 -41.12 -12.78
CA LYS A 120 -13.34 -42.36 -13.09
C LYS A 120 -11.81 -42.20 -13.03
N SER A 121 -11.28 -41.03 -13.38
CA SER A 121 -9.83 -40.81 -13.55
C SER A 121 -9.23 -39.89 -12.49
N GLN A 122 -8.22 -40.38 -11.77
CA GLN A 122 -7.43 -39.55 -10.86
C GLN A 122 -6.62 -38.48 -11.58
N ALA A 123 -6.06 -38.79 -12.76
CA ALA A 123 -5.31 -37.83 -13.56
C ALA A 123 -6.19 -36.62 -13.94
N ILE A 124 -7.46 -36.86 -14.31
CA ILE A 124 -8.39 -35.79 -14.66
C ILE A 124 -8.75 -34.95 -13.43
N ARG A 125 -8.89 -35.55 -12.24
CA ARG A 125 -9.08 -34.78 -10.99
C ARG A 125 -7.89 -33.87 -10.69
N ILE A 126 -6.67 -34.37 -10.87
CA ILE A 126 -5.44 -33.57 -10.68
C ILE A 126 -5.40 -32.44 -11.71
N LEU A 127 -5.68 -32.73 -12.99
CA LEU A 127 -5.72 -31.71 -14.03
C LEU A 127 -6.76 -30.62 -13.74
N LEU A 128 -7.99 -30.99 -13.35
CA LEU A 128 -9.03 -30.04 -12.94
C LEU A 128 -8.60 -29.20 -11.74
N PHE A 129 -7.91 -29.82 -10.77
CA PHE A 129 -7.39 -29.11 -9.60
C PHE A 129 -6.36 -28.05 -10.01
N LEU A 130 -5.43 -28.42 -10.89
CA LEU A 130 -4.43 -27.49 -11.43
C LEU A 130 -5.08 -26.36 -12.25
N ILE A 131 -6.10 -26.66 -13.05
CA ILE A 131 -6.87 -25.66 -13.81
C ILE A 131 -7.56 -24.68 -12.84
N ALA A 132 -8.20 -25.17 -11.79
CA ALA A 132 -8.88 -24.33 -10.81
C ALA A 132 -7.89 -23.44 -10.02
N VAL A 133 -6.75 -23.99 -9.61
CA VAL A 133 -5.68 -23.23 -8.93
C VAL A 133 -5.06 -22.19 -9.86
N LEU A 134 -4.81 -22.52 -11.13
CA LEU A 134 -4.33 -21.56 -12.12
C LEU A 134 -5.35 -20.44 -12.35
N ALA A 135 -6.64 -20.78 -12.46
CA ALA A 135 -7.72 -19.81 -12.60
C ALA A 135 -7.78 -18.84 -11.42
N LEU A 136 -7.61 -19.33 -10.18
CA LEU A 136 -7.48 -18.50 -8.99
C LEU A 136 -6.19 -17.63 -9.04
N GLY A 137 -5.07 -18.21 -9.46
CA GLY A 137 -3.77 -17.55 -9.59
C GLY A 137 -3.73 -16.40 -10.59
N LEU A 138 -4.62 -16.39 -11.60
CA LEU A 138 -4.83 -15.25 -12.51
C LEU A 138 -5.21 -13.95 -11.78
N GLN A 139 -5.54 -14.01 -10.48
CA GLN A 139 -5.73 -12.82 -9.65
C GLN A 139 -4.54 -11.86 -9.69
N ILE A 140 -3.34 -12.35 -10.01
CA ILE A 140 -2.12 -11.57 -10.23
C ILE A 140 -2.29 -10.43 -11.24
N ARG A 141 -3.26 -10.54 -12.16
CA ARG A 141 -3.58 -9.53 -13.19
C ARG A 141 -4.96 -8.88 -13.01
N MET A 142 -5.72 -9.24 -11.97
CA MET A 142 -7.14 -8.89 -11.83
C MET A 142 -7.47 -8.00 -10.62
N GLY A 143 -6.51 -7.21 -10.12
CA GLY A 143 -6.73 -6.29 -9.02
C GLY A 143 -5.61 -5.26 -8.89
N HIS A 144 -5.69 -4.38 -7.89
CA HIS A 144 -4.73 -3.28 -7.70
C HIS A 144 -3.27 -3.73 -7.60
N ALA A 145 -3.04 -4.92 -7.04
CA ALA A 145 -1.70 -5.50 -6.99
C ALA A 145 -1.06 -5.68 -8.38
N ALA A 146 -1.85 -5.82 -9.45
CA ALA A 146 -1.36 -5.97 -10.82
C ALA A 146 -0.68 -4.70 -11.37
N ALA A 147 -0.96 -3.54 -10.77
CA ALA A 147 -0.35 -2.26 -11.14
C ALA A 147 0.94 -1.97 -10.34
N ALA A 148 1.37 -2.89 -9.48
CA ALA A 148 2.60 -2.71 -8.70
C ALA A 148 3.85 -2.88 -9.58
N ASP A 149 4.87 -2.08 -9.33
CA ASP A 149 6.15 -2.14 -10.06
C ASP A 149 6.94 -3.43 -9.80
N THR A 150 6.62 -4.15 -8.72
CA THR A 150 7.30 -5.39 -8.33
C THR A 150 6.36 -6.59 -8.39
N VAL A 151 6.92 -7.76 -8.69
CA VAL A 151 6.16 -9.02 -8.81
C VAL A 151 5.68 -9.57 -7.44
N TRP A 152 6.31 -9.13 -6.34
CA TRP A 152 6.09 -9.68 -5.00
C TRP A 152 4.67 -9.45 -4.47
N LEU A 153 4.14 -8.23 -4.63
CA LEU A 153 2.78 -7.90 -4.20
C LEU A 153 1.72 -8.70 -4.99
N PRO A 154 1.73 -8.73 -6.34
CA PRO A 154 0.87 -9.62 -7.11
C PRO A 154 0.96 -11.10 -6.69
N LEU A 155 2.17 -11.63 -6.48
CA LEU A 155 2.37 -13.02 -6.04
C LEU A 155 1.80 -13.27 -4.65
N ALA A 156 2.03 -12.37 -3.69
CA ALA A 156 1.50 -12.48 -2.33
C ALA A 156 -0.03 -12.49 -2.33
N VAL A 157 -0.67 -11.64 -3.14
CA VAL A 157 -2.14 -11.62 -3.30
C VAL A 157 -2.65 -12.92 -3.93
N SER A 158 -2.01 -13.43 -4.98
CA SER A 158 -2.41 -14.70 -5.58
C SER A 158 -2.26 -15.88 -4.62
N ALA A 159 -1.14 -15.96 -3.90
CA ALA A 159 -0.92 -17.00 -2.90
C ALA A 159 -1.95 -16.92 -1.75
N HIS A 160 -2.26 -15.70 -1.28
CA HIS A 160 -3.31 -15.46 -0.29
C HIS A 160 -4.68 -15.95 -0.78
N VAL A 161 -5.07 -15.62 -2.01
CA VAL A 161 -6.36 -16.04 -2.58
C VAL A 161 -6.44 -17.55 -2.77
N ILE A 162 -5.37 -18.19 -3.27
CA ILE A 162 -5.33 -19.66 -3.43
C ILE A 162 -5.45 -20.34 -2.07
N ALA A 163 -4.69 -19.91 -1.06
CA ALA A 163 -4.76 -20.49 0.29
C ALA A 163 -6.15 -20.34 0.92
N GLY A 164 -6.76 -19.15 0.81
CA GLY A 164 -8.12 -18.91 1.27
C GLY A 164 -9.15 -19.76 0.53
N ALA A 165 -8.99 -19.94 -0.77
CA ALA A 165 -9.85 -20.77 -1.60
C ALA A 165 -9.78 -22.25 -1.22
N LEU A 166 -8.58 -22.80 -1.01
CA LEU A 166 -8.42 -24.19 -0.59
C LEU A 166 -8.97 -24.44 0.81
N TRP A 167 -8.79 -23.49 1.73
CA TRP A 167 -9.39 -23.58 3.07
C TRP A 167 -10.92 -23.56 2.97
N PHE A 168 -11.50 -22.47 2.45
CA PHE A 168 -12.94 -22.26 2.37
C PHE A 168 -13.65 -23.38 1.57
N GLY A 169 -13.14 -23.70 0.38
CA GLY A 169 -13.76 -24.67 -0.51
C GLY A 169 -13.71 -26.12 -0.01
N SER A 170 -12.84 -26.43 0.95
CA SER A 170 -12.78 -27.76 1.57
C SER A 170 -13.82 -27.96 2.69
N LEU A 171 -14.44 -26.88 3.20
CA LEU A 171 -15.40 -26.98 4.31
C LEU A 171 -16.71 -27.67 3.92
N PRO A 172 -17.39 -27.33 2.79
CA PRO A 172 -18.61 -28.01 2.38
C PRO A 172 -18.48 -29.53 2.19
N PRO A 173 -17.47 -30.07 1.46
CA PRO A 173 -17.32 -31.52 1.32
C PRO A 173 -16.95 -32.20 2.65
N LEU A 174 -16.21 -31.53 3.54
CA LEU A 174 -15.94 -32.03 4.89
C LEU A 174 -17.22 -32.15 5.73
N TYR A 175 -18.06 -31.12 5.70
CA TYR A 175 -19.37 -31.11 6.38
C TYR A 175 -20.27 -32.23 5.85
N LEU A 176 -20.36 -32.38 4.52
CA LEU A 176 -21.15 -33.45 3.90
C LEU A 176 -20.61 -34.84 4.26
N LEU A 177 -19.28 -35.02 4.32
CA LEU A 177 -18.69 -36.29 4.74
C LEU A 177 -19.05 -36.62 6.19
N LEU A 178 -18.97 -35.65 7.11
CA LEU A 178 -19.37 -35.83 8.51
C LEU A 178 -20.84 -36.23 8.68
N ARG A 179 -21.72 -35.75 7.79
CA ARG A 179 -23.14 -36.13 7.77
C ARG A 179 -23.37 -37.57 7.29
N VAL A 180 -22.52 -38.09 6.42
CA VAL A 180 -22.65 -39.45 5.87
C VAL A 180 -21.89 -40.49 6.71
N SER A 181 -20.68 -40.15 7.17
CA SER A 181 -19.82 -41.02 7.98
C SER A 181 -19.04 -40.18 8.99
N ARG A 182 -19.42 -40.31 10.27
CA ARG A 182 -18.79 -39.57 11.37
C ARG A 182 -17.29 -39.87 11.46
N ASP A 183 -16.91 -41.14 11.44
CA ASP A 183 -15.53 -41.55 11.67
C ASP A 183 -14.60 -41.13 10.54
N GLU A 184 -15.03 -41.29 9.29
CA GLU A 184 -14.27 -40.83 8.13
C GLU A 184 -14.19 -39.30 8.08
N GLY A 185 -15.28 -38.61 8.44
CA GLY A 185 -15.30 -37.15 8.54
C GLY A 185 -14.33 -36.62 9.60
N LEU A 186 -14.24 -37.27 10.76
CA LEU A 186 -13.28 -36.91 11.82
C LEU A 186 -11.83 -37.15 11.37
N GLN A 187 -11.54 -38.25 10.68
CA GLN A 187 -10.21 -38.51 10.11
C GLN A 187 -9.83 -37.49 9.03
N ALA A 188 -10.76 -37.14 8.16
CA ALA A 188 -10.56 -36.09 7.16
C ALA A 188 -10.32 -34.72 7.81
N ALA A 189 -11.06 -34.39 8.88
CA ALA A 189 -10.87 -33.16 9.64
C ALA A 189 -9.48 -33.08 10.30
N GLN A 190 -8.96 -34.19 10.83
CA GLN A 190 -7.59 -34.25 11.39
C GLN A 190 -6.53 -33.94 10.33
N ARG A 191 -6.63 -34.54 9.14
CA ARG A 191 -5.74 -34.25 8.00
C ARG A 191 -5.87 -32.81 7.56
N PHE A 192 -7.11 -32.33 7.43
CA PHE A 192 -7.39 -30.96 7.04
C PHE A 192 -6.77 -29.95 8.00
N SER A 193 -6.77 -30.24 9.30
CA SER A 193 -6.19 -29.36 10.31
C SER A 193 -4.69 -29.10 10.12
N LEU A 194 -3.93 -30.07 9.58
CA LEU A 194 -2.52 -29.88 9.23
C LEU A 194 -2.35 -28.90 8.06
N TYR A 195 -3.15 -29.07 7.01
CA TYR A 195 -3.17 -28.14 5.87
C TYR A 195 -3.69 -26.76 6.26
N GLY A 196 -4.67 -26.69 7.18
CA GLY A 196 -5.23 -25.45 7.70
C GLY A 196 -4.15 -24.54 8.30
N VAL A 197 -3.18 -25.08 9.04
CA VAL A 197 -2.05 -24.29 9.58
C VAL A 197 -1.22 -23.67 8.45
N VAL A 198 -0.94 -24.42 7.39
CA VAL A 198 -0.19 -23.92 6.22
C VAL A 198 -0.98 -22.83 5.50
N PHE A 199 -2.29 -23.03 5.28
CA PHE A 199 -3.15 -22.04 4.65
C PHE A 199 -3.23 -20.75 5.47
N VAL A 200 -3.39 -20.86 6.79
CA VAL A 200 -3.38 -19.70 7.70
C VAL A 200 -2.05 -18.95 7.64
N ALA A 201 -0.92 -19.66 7.65
CA ALA A 201 0.40 -19.03 7.56
C ALA A 201 0.56 -18.21 6.26
N VAL A 202 0.18 -18.80 5.11
CA VAL A 202 0.21 -18.12 3.81
C VAL A 202 -0.75 -16.93 3.80
N LEU A 203 -1.95 -17.08 4.38
CA LEU A 203 -2.94 -15.99 4.47
C LEU A 203 -2.41 -14.82 5.28
N VAL A 204 -1.81 -15.07 6.45
CA VAL A 204 -1.27 -14.03 7.35
C VAL A 204 -0.11 -13.29 6.69
N VAL A 205 0.85 -14.02 6.10
CA VAL A 205 2.00 -13.40 5.42
C VAL A 205 1.53 -12.58 4.21
N GLY A 206 0.66 -13.15 3.37
CA GLY A 206 0.12 -12.44 2.21
C GLY A 206 -0.72 -11.22 2.60
N ALA A 207 -1.50 -11.32 3.68
CA ALA A 207 -2.29 -10.21 4.22
C ALA A 207 -1.41 -9.11 4.83
N ALA A 208 -0.32 -9.45 5.50
CA ALA A 208 0.60 -8.47 6.06
C ALA A 208 1.29 -7.67 4.95
N ILE A 209 1.81 -8.35 3.91
CA ILE A 209 2.45 -7.71 2.76
C ILE A 209 1.45 -6.82 2.01
N ALA A 210 0.30 -7.38 1.62
CA ALA A 210 -0.70 -6.64 0.85
C ALA A 210 -1.33 -5.51 1.68
N GLY A 211 -1.63 -5.77 2.95
CA GLY A 211 -2.20 -4.78 3.87
C GLY A 211 -1.27 -3.59 4.06
N TRP A 212 0.03 -3.82 4.33
CA TRP A 212 0.99 -2.74 4.49
C TRP A 212 1.13 -1.88 3.23
N LEU A 213 1.31 -2.52 2.07
CA LEU A 213 1.56 -1.83 0.81
C LEU A 213 0.33 -1.13 0.23
N LEU A 214 -0.87 -1.70 0.39
CA LEU A 214 -2.10 -1.14 -0.20
C LEU A 214 -2.80 -0.12 0.71
N THR A 215 -2.57 -0.17 2.03
CA THR A 215 -3.13 0.85 2.94
C THR A 215 -2.18 2.02 3.18
N GLY A 216 -0.86 1.87 2.96
CA GLY A 216 0.09 2.95 3.24
C GLY A 216 0.38 3.11 4.73
N GLY A 217 0.11 2.08 5.54
CA GLY A 217 0.35 2.07 6.98
C GLY A 217 -0.90 2.35 7.81
N LEU A 218 -0.69 2.67 9.08
CA LEU A 218 -1.77 2.87 10.05
C LEU A 218 -2.76 4.00 9.66
N PRO A 219 -2.30 5.17 9.16
CA PRO A 219 -3.20 6.24 8.73
C PRO A 219 -4.20 5.77 7.67
N GLY A 220 -3.72 5.11 6.61
CA GLY A 220 -4.63 4.61 5.59
C GLY A 220 -5.43 3.38 6.01
N LEU A 221 -4.97 2.58 6.97
CA LEU A 221 -5.77 1.47 7.52
C LEU A 221 -7.02 1.98 8.26
N VAL A 222 -6.93 3.10 8.98
CA VAL A 222 -8.05 3.60 9.80
C VAL A 222 -8.83 4.72 9.11
N GLY A 223 -8.13 5.58 8.38
CA GLY A 223 -8.69 6.81 7.81
C GLY A 223 -9.28 6.67 6.41
N THR A 224 -9.22 5.50 5.77
CA THR A 224 -9.76 5.28 4.41
C THR A 224 -10.92 4.29 4.40
N THR A 225 -11.74 4.33 3.34
CA THR A 225 -12.82 3.35 3.16
C THR A 225 -12.26 1.96 2.96
N TYR A 226 -11.22 1.84 2.13
CA TYR A 226 -10.46 0.61 1.93
C TYR A 226 -9.98 0.01 3.26
N GLY A 227 -9.34 0.83 4.10
CA GLY A 227 -8.82 0.42 5.40
C GLY A 227 -9.89 -0.11 6.36
N ARG A 228 -11.06 0.55 6.41
CA ARG A 228 -12.19 0.09 7.25
C ARG A 228 -12.72 -1.27 6.83
N ILE A 229 -12.83 -1.55 5.53
CA ILE A 229 -13.24 -2.88 5.04
C ILE A 229 -12.16 -3.92 5.39
N MET A 230 -10.87 -3.55 5.32
CA MET A 230 -9.76 -4.41 5.75
C MET A 230 -9.84 -4.74 7.25
N ILE A 231 -10.16 -3.77 8.11
CA ILE A 231 -10.37 -3.99 9.56
C ILE A 231 -11.50 -4.99 9.79
N VAL A 232 -12.63 -4.84 9.09
CA VAL A 232 -13.75 -5.81 9.17
C VAL A 232 -13.27 -7.21 8.76
N LYS A 233 -12.50 -7.33 7.68
CA LYS A 233 -11.94 -8.61 7.23
C LYS A 233 -10.99 -9.23 8.26
N ILE A 234 -10.14 -8.43 8.89
CA ILE A 234 -9.22 -8.86 9.97
C ILE A 234 -10.03 -9.35 11.18
N ALA A 235 -11.06 -8.61 11.59
CA ALA A 235 -11.93 -9.00 12.70
C ALA A 235 -12.68 -10.31 12.43
N LEU A 236 -13.22 -10.49 11.22
CA LEU A 236 -13.87 -11.73 10.79
C LEU A 236 -12.88 -12.92 10.79
N LEU A 237 -11.67 -12.72 10.29
CA LEU A 237 -10.63 -13.76 10.31
C LEU A 237 -10.23 -14.11 11.74
N ALA A 238 -10.06 -13.11 12.61
CA ALA A 238 -9.76 -13.34 14.03
C ALA A 238 -10.87 -14.15 14.70
N ALA A 239 -12.14 -13.79 14.48
CA ALA A 239 -13.29 -14.55 14.99
C ALA A 239 -13.29 -16.00 14.48
N MET A 240 -13.03 -16.21 13.19
CA MET A 240 -12.96 -17.54 12.58
C MET A 240 -11.82 -18.38 13.20
N LEU A 241 -10.63 -17.79 13.41
CA LEU A 241 -9.49 -18.46 14.04
C LEU A 241 -9.74 -18.77 15.52
N THR A 242 -10.40 -17.87 16.26
CA THR A 242 -10.80 -18.11 17.65
C THR A 242 -11.78 -19.28 17.72
N LEU A 243 -12.80 -19.32 16.86
CA LEU A 243 -13.75 -20.45 16.79
C LEU A 243 -13.04 -21.76 16.44
N ALA A 244 -12.15 -21.75 15.45
CA ALA A 244 -11.36 -22.93 15.07
C ALA A 244 -10.47 -23.42 16.23
N ALA A 245 -9.84 -22.50 16.98
CA ALA A 245 -9.03 -22.83 18.14
C ALA A 245 -9.86 -23.38 19.30
N LEU A 246 -11.00 -22.77 19.62
CA LEU A 246 -11.94 -23.27 20.63
C LEU A 246 -12.45 -24.67 20.27
N ASN A 247 -12.81 -24.88 19.00
CA ASN A 247 -13.23 -26.17 18.51
C ASN A 247 -12.11 -27.23 18.65
N ARG A 248 -10.87 -26.86 18.34
CA ARG A 248 -9.69 -27.75 18.42
C ARG A 248 -9.31 -28.10 19.86
N PHE A 249 -9.26 -27.13 20.77
CA PHE A 249 -8.66 -27.31 22.10
C PHE A 249 -9.67 -27.58 23.22
N TRP A 250 -10.93 -27.16 23.06
CA TRP A 250 -11.99 -27.30 24.06
C TRP A 250 -13.05 -28.30 23.62
N LEU A 251 -13.78 -28.03 22.52
CA LEU A 251 -14.98 -28.81 22.17
C LEU A 251 -14.68 -30.23 21.64
N SER A 252 -13.52 -30.45 21.02
CA SER A 252 -13.14 -31.75 20.44
C SER A 252 -12.44 -32.70 21.44
N ARG A 253 -12.15 -32.25 22.67
CA ARG A 253 -11.37 -33.01 23.66
C ARG A 253 -12.11 -34.25 24.19
N ASP A 254 -13.44 -34.23 24.17
CA ASP A 254 -14.28 -35.31 24.73
C ASP A 254 -14.78 -36.33 23.67
N GLY A 255 -14.40 -36.20 22.39
CA GLY A 255 -14.75 -37.16 21.33
C GLY A 255 -16.26 -37.34 21.03
N SER A 256 -17.14 -36.69 21.80
CA SER A 256 -18.57 -36.99 21.89
C SER A 256 -19.44 -36.24 20.87
N SER A 257 -18.98 -35.14 20.26
CA SER A 257 -19.85 -34.25 19.48
C SER A 257 -19.45 -34.05 18.01
N GLY A 258 -19.71 -35.05 17.16
CA GLY A 258 -19.73 -34.84 15.70
C GLY A 258 -20.75 -33.78 15.26
N ARG A 259 -21.77 -33.51 16.10
CA ARG A 259 -22.75 -32.42 15.90
C ARG A 259 -22.12 -31.04 16.11
N GLY A 260 -21.29 -30.86 17.14
CA GLY A 260 -20.61 -29.59 17.44
C GLY A 260 -19.63 -29.19 16.32
N LEU A 261 -18.86 -30.15 15.81
CA LEU A 261 -17.99 -29.93 14.65
C LEU A 261 -18.80 -29.54 13.40
N GLY A 262 -19.97 -30.15 13.18
CA GLY A 262 -20.86 -29.78 12.08
C GLY A 262 -21.34 -28.33 12.16
N TYR A 263 -21.75 -27.85 13.34
CA TYR A 263 -22.12 -26.45 13.53
C TYR A 263 -20.94 -25.49 13.35
N ALA A 264 -19.76 -25.86 13.86
CA ALA A 264 -18.55 -25.07 13.66
C ALA A 264 -18.22 -24.89 12.17
N LEU A 265 -18.31 -25.95 11.35
CA LEU A 265 -18.08 -25.87 9.91
C LEU A 265 -19.10 -24.98 9.18
N ILE A 266 -20.37 -24.98 9.62
CA ILE A 266 -21.39 -24.07 9.07
C ILE A 266 -21.03 -22.63 9.41
N VAL A 267 -20.73 -22.33 10.67
CA VAL A 267 -20.37 -20.97 11.11
C VAL A 267 -19.09 -20.49 10.42
N GLU A 268 -18.05 -21.32 10.37
CA GLU A 268 -16.80 -21.02 9.65
C GLU A 268 -17.05 -20.82 8.15
N GLY A 269 -17.92 -21.63 7.53
CA GLY A 269 -18.32 -21.47 6.14
C GLY A 269 -19.08 -20.16 5.89
N THR A 270 -20.00 -19.78 6.78
CA THR A 270 -20.74 -18.52 6.67
C THR A 270 -19.81 -17.32 6.85
N ILE A 271 -18.95 -17.31 7.87
CA ILE A 271 -17.95 -16.24 8.08
C ILE A 271 -17.01 -16.19 6.88
N GLY A 272 -16.54 -17.34 6.38
CA GLY A 272 -15.70 -17.45 5.20
C GLY A 272 -16.35 -16.81 3.96
N LEU A 273 -17.64 -17.03 3.72
CA LEU A 273 -18.37 -16.39 2.63
C LEU A 273 -18.42 -14.86 2.80
N VAL A 274 -18.66 -14.37 4.01
CA VAL A 274 -18.64 -12.93 4.32
C VAL A 274 -17.23 -12.34 4.11
N VAL A 275 -16.17 -13.08 4.45
CA VAL A 275 -14.77 -12.69 4.19
C VAL A 275 -14.50 -12.59 2.68
N PHE A 276 -15.03 -13.50 1.86
CA PHE A 276 -14.91 -13.43 0.40
C PHE A 276 -15.67 -12.22 -0.19
N LEU A 277 -16.84 -11.90 0.37
CA LEU A 277 -17.59 -10.69 0.01
C LEU A 277 -16.81 -9.43 0.37
N ALA A 278 -16.28 -9.35 1.60
CA ALA A 278 -15.43 -8.24 2.03
C ALA A 278 -14.16 -8.11 1.17
N ALA A 279 -13.55 -9.23 0.77
CA ALA A 279 -12.40 -9.22 -0.14
C ALA A 279 -12.77 -8.74 -1.55
N SER A 280 -13.97 -9.04 -2.03
CA SER A 280 -14.46 -8.60 -3.33
C SER A 280 -14.84 -7.11 -3.30
N LEU A 281 -15.39 -6.61 -2.18
CA LEU A 281 -15.60 -5.18 -1.91
C LEU A 281 -14.28 -4.40 -1.86
N LEU A 282 -13.28 -4.90 -1.13
CA LEU A 282 -11.94 -4.27 -1.10
C LEU A 282 -11.38 -4.08 -2.50
N ALA A 283 -11.61 -5.04 -3.38
CA ALA A 283 -11.03 -5.02 -4.70
C ALA A 283 -11.86 -4.22 -5.73
N THR A 284 -12.97 -3.59 -5.32
CA THR A 284 -13.68 -2.54 -6.07
C THR A 284 -13.38 -1.14 -5.54
N GLN A 285 -12.82 -1.00 -4.33
CA GLN A 285 -12.41 0.29 -3.79
C GLN A 285 -10.97 0.64 -4.20
N PRO A 286 -10.66 1.92 -4.45
CA PRO A 286 -9.27 2.33 -4.62
C PRO A 286 -8.44 1.94 -3.38
N PRO A 287 -7.18 1.51 -3.54
CA PRO A 287 -6.28 1.24 -2.42
C PRO A 287 -6.18 2.46 -1.48
N GLY A 288 -6.06 2.21 -0.17
CA GLY A 288 -5.94 3.27 0.83
C GLY A 288 -4.75 4.22 0.61
N VAL A 289 -3.68 3.78 -0.05
CA VAL A 289 -2.58 4.65 -0.50
C VAL A 289 -2.97 5.73 -1.51
N HIS A 290 -4.13 5.58 -2.16
CA HIS A 290 -4.66 6.49 -3.18
C HIS A 290 -5.94 7.22 -2.71
N GLU A 291 -6.41 6.95 -1.50
CA GLU A 291 -7.52 7.67 -0.88
C GLU A 291 -6.99 8.75 0.06
N ASP A 292 -7.69 9.89 0.13
CA ASP A 292 -7.43 10.88 1.16
C ASP A 292 -7.76 10.30 2.54
N ILE A 293 -6.89 10.57 3.51
CA ILE A 293 -7.00 10.00 4.86
C ILE A 293 -7.85 10.93 5.71
N ILE A 294 -9.04 10.46 6.09
CA ILE A 294 -9.92 11.13 7.07
C ILE A 294 -9.67 10.49 8.44
N TRP A 295 -8.79 11.12 9.21
CA TRP A 295 -8.37 10.61 10.50
C TRP A 295 -9.46 10.82 11.59
N PRO A 296 -9.94 9.76 12.26
CA PRO A 296 -11.09 9.87 13.15
C PRO A 296 -10.74 10.22 14.61
N PHE A 297 -9.46 10.40 14.95
CA PHE A 297 -9.01 10.61 16.32
C PHE A 297 -8.40 12.00 16.50
N ALA A 298 -8.49 12.56 17.72
CA ALA A 298 -7.91 13.86 18.04
C ALA A 298 -6.36 13.88 18.03
N TYR A 299 -5.73 12.70 18.18
CA TYR A 299 -4.28 12.57 18.21
C TYR A 299 -3.80 11.62 17.12
N ARG A 300 -2.62 11.89 16.58
CA ARG A 300 -1.90 11.03 15.63
C ARG A 300 -0.50 10.74 16.13
N LEU A 301 0.08 9.65 15.62
CA LEU A 301 1.50 9.39 15.81
C LEU A 301 2.32 10.51 15.13
N ARG A 302 3.39 10.94 15.79
CA ARG A 302 4.34 11.89 15.22
C ARG A 302 4.98 11.31 13.96
N ASP A 303 5.21 12.17 12.98
CA ASP A 303 5.89 11.78 11.75
C ASP A 303 7.37 11.43 12.05
N ASN A 304 7.93 10.49 11.29
CA ASN A 304 9.35 10.09 11.36
C ASN A 304 9.89 9.68 12.75
N ILE A 305 9.10 8.99 13.58
CA ILE A 305 9.54 8.51 14.92
C ILE A 305 10.86 7.72 14.86
N LEU A 306 11.07 6.94 13.81
CA LEU A 306 12.28 6.12 13.65
C LEU A 306 13.51 6.91 13.18
N GLY A 307 13.31 8.09 12.58
CA GLY A 307 14.40 8.98 12.15
C GLY A 307 14.91 9.89 13.26
N ASP A 308 14.13 10.09 14.32
CA ASP A 308 14.53 10.90 15.48
C ASP A 308 15.25 10.04 16.52
N ALA A 309 16.58 10.24 16.63
CA ALA A 309 17.43 9.51 17.57
C ALA A 309 16.97 9.65 19.03
N PHE A 310 16.36 10.78 19.40
CA PHE A 310 15.84 11.00 20.75
C PHE A 310 14.59 10.14 21.00
N LEU A 311 13.66 10.10 20.05
CA LEU A 311 12.45 9.26 20.16
C LEU A 311 12.80 7.77 20.13
N VAL A 312 13.75 7.37 19.29
CA VAL A 312 14.27 6.00 19.23
C VAL A 312 14.93 5.61 20.54
N ASP A 313 15.81 6.44 21.11
CA ASP A 313 16.45 6.16 22.40
C ASP A 313 15.42 6.08 23.53
N ALA A 314 14.44 6.99 23.57
CA ALA A 314 13.35 6.95 24.54
C ALA A 314 12.53 5.66 24.43
N ALA A 315 12.16 5.25 23.21
CA ALA A 315 11.45 4.00 22.97
C ALA A 315 12.31 2.77 23.35
N TRP A 316 13.59 2.76 22.97
CA TRP A 316 14.51 1.66 23.25
C TRP A 316 14.70 1.45 24.74
N ARG A 317 14.98 2.51 25.50
CA ARG A 317 15.10 2.45 26.97
C ARG A 317 13.84 1.91 27.62
N SER A 318 12.68 2.28 27.09
CA SER A 318 11.38 1.85 27.59
C SER A 318 11.12 0.36 27.32
N PHE A 319 11.30 -0.10 26.08
CA PHE A 319 10.87 -1.43 25.64
C PHE A 319 11.94 -2.53 25.73
N LYS A 320 13.24 -2.18 25.83
CA LYS A 320 14.34 -3.14 26.00
C LYS A 320 14.11 -4.19 27.11
N PRO A 321 13.67 -3.85 28.34
CA PRO A 321 13.47 -4.86 29.39
C PRO A 321 12.37 -5.87 29.03
N LEU A 322 11.28 -5.43 28.38
CA LEU A 322 10.22 -6.31 27.88
C LEU A 322 10.71 -7.20 26.74
N LEU A 323 11.47 -6.66 25.80
CA LEU A 323 12.06 -7.43 24.70
C LEU A 323 13.01 -8.51 25.23
N LEU A 324 13.87 -8.17 26.20
CA LEU A 324 14.80 -9.12 26.82
C LEU A 324 14.03 -10.21 27.57
N ALA A 325 13.01 -9.85 28.35
CA ALA A 325 12.12 -10.80 29.02
C ALA A 325 11.41 -11.74 28.05
N PHE A 326 10.95 -11.22 26.91
CA PHE A 326 10.32 -12.02 25.86
C PHE A 326 11.30 -13.02 25.24
N LEU A 327 12.52 -12.59 24.89
CA LEU A 327 13.56 -13.47 24.33
C LEU A 327 14.00 -14.54 25.33
N ILE A 328 14.18 -14.18 26.61
CA ILE A 328 14.45 -15.14 27.69
C ILE A 328 13.28 -16.11 27.83
N GLY A 329 12.04 -15.62 27.79
CA GLY A 329 10.83 -16.44 27.85
C GLY A 329 10.74 -17.46 26.71
N ILE A 330 11.08 -17.07 25.47
CA ILE A 330 11.20 -18.00 24.35
C ILE A 330 12.26 -19.07 24.64
N GLY A 331 13.45 -18.68 25.12
CA GLY A 331 14.49 -19.62 25.52
C GLY A 331 14.02 -20.60 26.60
N CYS A 332 13.22 -20.12 27.55
CA CYS A 332 12.63 -20.95 28.60
C CYS A 332 11.63 -22.00 28.09
N LEU A 333 11.07 -21.87 26.88
CA LEU A 333 10.21 -22.90 26.27
C LEU A 333 10.95 -24.22 26.05
N LEU A 334 12.29 -24.17 25.92
CA LEU A 334 13.16 -25.34 25.78
C LEU A 334 13.39 -26.10 27.09
N LEU A 335 12.94 -25.54 28.24
CA LEU A 335 13.12 -26.17 29.55
C LEU A 335 12.08 -27.27 29.78
N PRO A 336 12.50 -28.50 30.15
CA PRO A 336 11.60 -29.66 30.21
C PRO A 336 10.63 -29.66 31.40
N LYS A 337 10.91 -28.93 32.50
CA LYS A 337 10.10 -29.00 33.74
C LYS A 337 9.61 -27.65 34.29
N TRP A 338 10.37 -26.57 34.14
CA TRP A 338 10.07 -25.26 34.77
C TRP A 338 9.69 -24.15 33.77
N ARG A 339 9.44 -24.49 32.50
CA ARG A 339 9.25 -23.50 31.41
C ARG A 339 8.23 -22.42 31.74
N TRP A 340 7.06 -22.77 32.26
CA TRP A 340 6.01 -21.78 32.55
C TRP A 340 6.37 -20.87 33.73
N GLN A 341 6.96 -21.41 34.79
CA GLN A 341 7.42 -20.61 35.93
C GLN A 341 8.54 -19.65 35.54
N ALA A 342 9.52 -20.13 34.75
CA ALA A 342 10.62 -19.31 34.25
C ALA A 342 10.14 -18.22 33.28
N ILE A 343 9.15 -18.51 32.42
CA ILE A 343 8.50 -17.51 31.55
C ILE A 343 7.82 -16.43 32.39
N VAL A 344 7.06 -16.82 33.42
CA VAL A 344 6.37 -15.86 34.30
C VAL A 344 7.37 -14.99 35.05
N ILE A 345 8.44 -15.57 35.60
CA ILE A 345 9.50 -14.81 36.28
C ILE A 345 10.18 -13.82 35.33
N ALA A 346 10.56 -14.26 34.12
CA ALA A 346 11.14 -13.39 33.11
C ALA A 346 10.20 -12.24 32.75
N ALA A 347 8.90 -12.52 32.55
CA ALA A 347 7.89 -11.51 32.24
C ALA A 347 7.71 -10.51 33.38
N VAL A 348 7.66 -10.96 34.64
CA VAL A 348 7.56 -10.09 35.82
C VAL A 348 8.79 -9.21 35.95
N ILE A 349 10.00 -9.76 35.78
CA ILE A 349 11.24 -8.97 35.76
C ILE A 349 11.18 -7.93 34.64
N GLY A 350 10.85 -8.32 33.41
CA GLY A 350 10.70 -7.39 32.30
C GLY A 350 9.72 -6.25 32.59
N PHE A 351 8.61 -6.55 33.26
CA PHE A 351 7.59 -5.58 33.63
C PHE A 351 8.03 -4.66 34.78
N VAL A 352 8.74 -5.16 35.80
CA VAL A 352 9.27 -4.32 36.91
C VAL A 352 10.28 -3.30 36.39
N TRP A 353 11.08 -3.68 35.39
CA TRP A 353 12.07 -2.80 34.78
C TRP A 353 11.51 -1.98 33.61
N PHE A 354 10.25 -2.21 33.20
CA PHE A 354 9.59 -1.44 32.15
C PHE A 354 9.34 -0.01 32.62
N GLN A 355 9.91 0.95 31.90
CA GLN A 355 9.68 2.38 32.11
C GLN A 355 8.80 2.85 30.96
N PRO A 356 7.50 3.11 31.16
CA PRO A 356 6.63 3.49 30.06
C PRO A 356 7.09 4.82 29.45
N PRO A 357 7.19 4.91 28.11
CA PRO A 357 7.58 6.14 27.47
C PRO A 357 6.53 7.22 27.71
N ARG A 358 6.95 8.49 27.82
CA ARG A 358 6.02 9.62 27.85
C ARG A 358 5.28 9.68 26.51
N ILE A 359 4.02 9.27 26.53
CA ILE A 359 3.18 9.13 25.32
C ILE A 359 3.12 10.43 24.52
N GLY A 360 3.11 11.59 25.19
CA GLY A 360 3.12 12.92 24.54
C GLY A 360 4.36 13.23 23.69
N LEU A 361 5.45 12.46 23.78
CA LEU A 361 6.58 12.58 22.86
C LEU A 361 6.27 11.96 21.49
N PHE A 362 5.46 10.89 21.48
CA PHE A 362 5.13 10.10 20.30
C PHE A 362 3.81 10.50 19.66
N LEU A 363 2.96 11.23 20.39
CA LEU A 363 1.70 11.77 19.89
C LEU A 363 1.83 13.25 19.55
N GLN A 364 1.04 13.67 18.57
CA GLN A 364 0.78 15.07 18.26
C GLN A 364 -0.69 15.25 17.90
N ASP A 365 -1.17 16.48 18.03
CA ASP A 365 -2.55 16.81 17.70
C ASP A 365 -2.82 16.56 16.22
N ALA A 366 -3.93 15.90 15.94
CA ALA A 366 -4.40 15.67 14.59
C ALA A 366 -5.40 16.77 14.22
N ASN A 367 -5.28 17.24 12.99
CA ASN A 367 -6.18 18.18 12.35
C ASN A 367 -6.59 17.66 10.98
N GLU A 368 -7.53 18.33 10.33
CA GLU A 368 -8.08 17.91 9.04
C GLU A 368 -7.02 17.87 7.94
N ALA A 369 -5.99 18.71 8.05
CA ALA A 369 -4.90 18.75 7.08
C ALA A 369 -3.80 17.71 7.35
N SER A 370 -3.77 17.04 8.50
CA SER A 370 -2.60 16.28 9.00
C SER A 370 -2.03 15.22 8.04
N PHE A 371 -2.87 14.68 7.15
CA PHE A 371 -2.48 13.69 6.15
C PHE A 371 -2.70 14.17 4.71
N LEU A 372 -3.08 15.43 4.52
CA LEU A 372 -3.18 16.04 3.20
C LEU A 372 -1.79 16.29 2.62
N ARG A 373 -1.71 16.15 1.30
CA ARG A 373 -0.54 16.48 0.49
C ARG A 373 -0.85 17.64 -0.43
N SER A 374 0.20 18.35 -0.84
CA SER A 374 0.06 19.50 -1.74
C SER A 374 -0.52 19.07 -3.11
N PRO A 375 -1.72 19.52 -3.51
CA PRO A 375 -2.36 19.14 -4.77
C PRO A 375 -1.76 19.86 -5.99
N THR A 376 -0.89 20.84 -5.77
CA THR A 376 -0.19 21.64 -6.80
C THR A 376 0.89 20.86 -7.53
N SER A 377 1.20 19.65 -7.05
CA SER A 377 2.23 18.75 -7.57
C SER A 377 3.64 19.37 -7.62
N TYR A 378 3.96 20.32 -6.75
CA TYR A 378 5.29 20.95 -6.69
C TYR A 378 5.76 21.52 -8.04
N THR A 379 4.83 22.13 -8.79
CA THR A 379 5.12 22.72 -10.11
C THR A 379 5.89 24.04 -9.97
N SER A 380 6.73 24.37 -10.97
CA SER A 380 7.41 25.68 -11.04
C SER A 380 6.45 26.85 -10.87
N ILE A 381 5.27 26.77 -11.49
CA ILE A 381 4.20 27.77 -11.40
C ILE A 381 3.68 27.92 -9.97
N ALA A 382 3.49 26.81 -9.25
CA ALA A 382 3.03 26.85 -7.86
C ALA A 382 4.10 27.43 -6.93
N ILE A 383 5.36 27.03 -7.09
CA ILE A 383 6.48 27.57 -6.32
C ILE A 383 6.61 29.08 -6.55
N ALA A 384 6.55 29.54 -7.81
CA ALA A 384 6.62 30.97 -8.12
C ALA A 384 5.43 31.76 -7.57
N ARG A 385 4.21 31.19 -7.61
CA ARG A 385 3.03 31.79 -6.96
C ARG A 385 3.23 31.90 -5.44
N GLY A 386 3.76 30.85 -4.82
CA GLY A 386 4.08 30.82 -3.39
C GLY A 386 5.10 31.88 -3.01
N ALA A 387 6.18 32.00 -3.80
CA ALA A 387 7.21 33.02 -3.59
C ALA A 387 6.62 34.45 -3.62
N ALA A 388 5.76 34.74 -4.60
CA ALA A 388 5.09 36.03 -4.71
C ALA A 388 4.15 36.29 -3.51
N ALA A 389 3.38 35.28 -3.08
CA ALA A 389 2.51 35.39 -1.92
C ALA A 389 3.29 35.56 -0.60
N PHE A 390 4.47 34.94 -0.48
CA PHE A 390 5.26 34.97 0.75
C PHE A 390 5.76 36.39 1.07
N VAL A 391 6.20 37.13 0.07
CA VAL A 391 6.68 38.52 0.24
C VAL A 391 5.59 39.42 0.82
N GLY A 392 4.35 39.28 0.34
CA GLY A 392 3.23 40.13 0.77
C GLY A 392 2.61 39.74 2.12
N ASN A 393 2.76 38.50 2.57
CA ASN A 393 2.02 37.97 3.72
C ASN A 393 2.91 37.48 4.88
N CYS A 394 4.13 37.02 4.60
CA CYS A 394 4.95 36.28 5.56
C CYS A 394 6.28 36.96 5.88
N ALA A 395 6.84 37.71 4.92
CA ALA A 395 8.21 38.22 4.99
C ALA A 395 8.43 39.29 6.08
N SER A 396 7.37 39.99 6.54
CA SER A 396 7.50 40.99 7.61
C SER A 396 8.00 40.38 8.93
N CYS A 397 7.62 39.13 9.24
CA CYS A 397 8.09 38.38 10.41
C CYS A 397 9.18 37.36 10.03
N HIS A 398 9.02 36.63 8.93
CA HIS A 398 9.95 35.56 8.56
C HIS A 398 11.19 36.04 7.77
N GLY A 399 11.21 37.28 7.30
CA GLY A 399 12.25 37.82 6.41
C GLY A 399 12.10 37.31 4.98
N ASN A 400 12.62 38.05 3.99
CA ASN A 400 12.57 37.64 2.56
C ASN A 400 13.35 36.34 2.28
N ASP A 401 14.31 35.99 3.12
CA ASP A 401 15.09 34.76 3.05
C ASP A 401 14.49 33.60 3.89
N GLY A 402 13.36 33.84 4.56
CA GLY A 402 12.66 32.85 5.38
C GLY A 402 13.38 32.47 6.69
N ARG A 403 14.42 33.19 7.11
CA ARG A 403 15.25 32.83 8.27
C ARG A 403 14.72 33.33 9.62
N GLY A 404 13.51 33.87 9.66
CA GLY A 404 12.91 34.40 10.89
C GLY A 404 13.52 35.74 11.32
N ARG A 405 14.03 36.54 10.37
CA ARG A 405 14.68 37.84 10.66
C ARG A 405 13.96 39.00 9.96
N GLY A 406 12.64 38.95 9.93
CA GLY A 406 11.82 40.05 9.41
C GLY A 406 11.85 41.26 10.36
N GLU A 407 11.50 42.44 9.83
CA GLU A 407 11.48 43.69 10.59
C GLU A 407 10.54 43.63 11.80
N GLN A 408 9.48 42.82 11.75
CA GLN A 408 8.52 42.63 12.83
C GLN A 408 8.84 41.43 13.73
N ALA A 409 9.92 40.68 13.46
CA ALA A 409 10.32 39.56 14.32
C ALA A 409 10.73 40.00 15.74
N THR A 410 11.17 41.26 15.89
CA THR A 410 11.54 41.85 17.17
C THR A 410 10.31 42.39 17.90
N GLY A 411 9.75 41.60 18.80
CA GLY A 411 8.59 41.99 19.63
C GLY A 411 7.66 40.84 19.98
N ASP A 412 7.74 39.74 19.23
CA ASP A 412 6.90 38.57 19.46
C ASP A 412 7.37 37.74 20.66
N PRO A 413 6.44 37.17 21.45
CA PRO A 413 6.76 36.29 22.57
C PRO A 413 7.46 34.99 22.13
N VAL A 414 7.35 34.61 20.86
CA VAL A 414 8.04 33.47 20.25
C VAL A 414 8.70 33.93 18.97
N TRP A 415 10.02 33.75 18.88
CA TRP A 415 10.78 34.12 17.68
C TRP A 415 10.31 33.29 16.46
N PRO A 416 10.01 33.91 15.30
CA PRO A 416 9.64 33.17 14.09
C PRO A 416 10.72 32.16 13.69
N PRO A 417 10.38 30.88 13.45
CA PRO A 417 11.37 29.86 13.14
C PRO A 417 12.05 30.10 11.79
N ASP A 418 13.28 29.61 11.67
CA ASP A 418 14.02 29.56 10.40
C ASP A 418 13.39 28.48 9.49
N LEU A 419 12.60 28.93 8.51
CA LEU A 419 11.88 28.07 7.57
C LEU A 419 12.82 27.38 6.58
N THR A 420 14.09 27.80 6.49
CA THR A 420 15.12 27.14 5.67
C THR A 420 15.78 25.95 6.38
N ALA A 421 15.49 25.75 7.67
CA ALA A 421 16.10 24.69 8.45
C ALA A 421 15.68 23.29 7.93
N PRO A 422 16.58 22.29 7.94
CA PRO A 422 16.27 20.93 7.46
C PRO A 422 15.04 20.30 8.11
N LEU A 423 14.70 20.68 9.34
CA LEU A 423 13.49 20.23 10.04
C LEU A 423 12.20 20.54 9.26
N PHE A 424 12.16 21.61 8.47
CA PHE A 424 11.00 21.95 7.64
C PHE A 424 10.96 21.16 6.33
N ALA A 425 12.09 20.58 5.89
CA ALA A 425 12.08 19.63 4.78
C ALA A 425 11.32 18.34 5.17
N ASP A 426 11.44 17.91 6.43
CA ASP A 426 10.85 16.67 6.95
C ASP A 426 9.46 16.85 7.59
N ARG A 427 8.94 18.08 7.66
CA ARG A 427 7.58 18.38 8.13
C ARG A 427 6.54 17.89 7.12
N SER A 428 5.35 17.51 7.57
CA SER A 428 4.26 17.16 6.67
C SER A 428 3.65 18.41 5.99
N ASP A 429 3.25 18.25 4.73
CA ASP A 429 2.56 19.26 3.93
C ASP A 429 1.37 19.87 4.65
N GLY A 430 0.52 18.97 5.13
CA GLY A 430 -0.65 19.26 5.93
C GLY A 430 -0.40 20.13 7.16
N GLU A 431 0.68 19.87 7.90
CA GLU A 431 1.03 20.68 9.07
C GLU A 431 1.41 22.10 8.70
N ILE A 432 2.20 22.28 7.64
CA ILE A 432 2.60 23.61 7.16
C ILE A 432 1.35 24.36 6.67
N PHE A 433 0.51 23.70 5.87
CA PHE A 433 -0.75 24.25 5.38
C PHE A 433 -1.67 24.66 6.54
N TRP A 434 -1.87 23.78 7.52
CA TRP A 434 -2.72 24.06 8.68
C TRP A 434 -2.22 25.28 9.46
N THR A 435 -0.91 25.36 9.67
CA THR A 435 -0.28 26.47 10.40
C THR A 435 -0.43 27.79 9.63
N ILE A 436 -0.32 27.78 8.30
CA ILE A 436 -0.57 28.97 7.47
C ILE A 436 -2.02 29.42 7.59
N MET A 437 -2.98 28.50 7.49
CA MET A 437 -4.40 28.85 7.46
C MET A 437 -4.93 29.28 8.84
N HIS A 438 -4.56 28.58 9.90
CA HIS A 438 -5.14 28.75 11.24
C HIS A 438 -4.21 29.40 12.26
N GLY A 439 -2.93 29.62 11.91
CA GLY A 439 -1.96 30.22 12.81
C GLY A 439 -1.50 29.28 13.92
N LYS A 440 -0.98 29.85 15.01
CA LYS A 440 -0.48 29.11 16.17
C LYS A 440 -0.66 29.90 17.46
N GLU A 441 -1.18 29.24 18.48
CA GLU A 441 -1.37 29.80 19.82
C GLU A 441 -0.33 29.30 20.82
N LEU A 442 -0.04 30.14 21.80
CA LEU A 442 0.70 29.83 23.02
C LEU A 442 -0.20 29.12 24.03
N GLN A 443 0.41 28.48 25.04
CA GLN A 443 -0.33 27.81 26.12
C GLN A 443 -1.22 28.75 26.94
N ASP A 444 -0.91 30.05 26.97
CA ASP A 444 -1.69 31.09 27.64
C ASP A 444 -2.79 31.69 26.75
N GLY A 445 -3.02 31.13 25.56
CA GLY A 445 -4.03 31.55 24.60
C GLY A 445 -3.63 32.74 23.73
N ARG A 446 -2.41 33.30 23.87
CA ARG A 446 -1.93 34.36 22.98
C ARG A 446 -1.57 33.80 21.61
N GLN A 447 -1.94 34.51 20.55
CA GLN A 447 -1.54 34.18 19.19
C GLN A 447 -0.05 34.46 18.99
N SER A 448 0.69 33.43 18.58
CA SER A 448 2.13 33.49 18.22
C SER A 448 2.36 33.63 16.71
N MET A 449 1.38 33.18 15.90
CA MET A 449 1.36 33.37 14.46
C MET A 449 -0.09 33.51 14.04
N PRO A 450 -0.50 34.55 13.31
CA PRO A 450 -1.87 34.71 12.86
C PRO A 450 -2.25 33.66 11.81
N GLY A 451 -3.54 33.30 11.77
CA GLY A 451 -4.10 32.52 10.67
C GLY A 451 -4.43 33.38 9.45
N PHE A 452 -4.24 32.84 8.25
CA PHE A 452 -4.47 33.54 6.97
C PHE A 452 -5.70 33.04 6.20
N GLU A 453 -6.58 32.27 6.83
CA GLU A 453 -7.79 31.71 6.21
C GLU A 453 -8.74 32.74 5.56
N THR A 454 -8.77 33.98 6.06
CA THR A 454 -9.58 35.06 5.48
C THR A 454 -8.88 35.84 4.37
N MET A 455 -7.56 35.66 4.21
CA MET A 455 -6.71 36.41 3.28
C MET A 455 -6.23 35.57 2.09
N LEU A 456 -6.10 34.26 2.27
CA LEU A 456 -5.55 33.35 1.27
C LEU A 456 -6.57 32.29 0.87
N ASP A 457 -6.64 32.00 -0.44
CA ASP A 457 -7.32 30.81 -0.92
C ASP A 457 -6.46 29.55 -0.72
N ALA A 458 -7.11 28.37 -0.70
CA ALA A 458 -6.41 27.10 -0.47
C ALA A 458 -5.29 26.86 -1.51
N LYS A 459 -5.49 27.29 -2.76
CA LYS A 459 -4.50 27.13 -3.84
C LYS A 459 -3.22 27.94 -3.58
N THR A 460 -3.35 29.16 -3.07
CA THR A 460 -2.21 30.02 -2.72
C THR A 460 -1.54 29.53 -1.45
N ALA A 461 -2.30 29.07 -0.45
CA ALA A 461 -1.74 28.45 0.74
C ALA A 461 -0.91 27.18 0.41
N TRP A 462 -1.40 26.30 -0.46
CA TRP A 462 -0.59 25.16 -0.95
C TRP A 462 0.64 25.58 -1.76
N SER A 463 0.52 26.65 -2.55
CA SER A 463 1.66 27.24 -3.27
C SER A 463 2.72 27.79 -2.30
N LEU A 464 2.31 28.36 -1.15
CA LEU A 464 3.22 28.77 -0.07
C LEU A 464 3.94 27.57 0.56
N VAL A 465 3.25 26.44 0.76
CA VAL A 465 3.87 25.19 1.24
C VAL A 465 4.99 24.76 0.28
N ASP A 466 4.72 24.73 -1.03
CA ASP A 466 5.73 24.39 -2.04
C ASP A 466 6.93 25.35 -2.01
N TYR A 467 6.68 26.66 -1.82
CA TYR A 467 7.74 27.64 -1.68
C TYR A 467 8.61 27.40 -0.43
N ILE A 468 7.98 27.19 0.74
CA ILE A 468 8.68 26.90 2.01
C ILE A 468 9.56 25.65 1.87
N ARG A 469 9.04 24.60 1.20
CA ARG A 469 9.83 23.40 0.88
C ARG A 469 11.01 23.68 -0.03
N THR A 470 10.83 24.56 -1.01
CA THR A 470 11.89 24.93 -1.95
C THR A 470 13.05 25.62 -1.21
N ILE A 471 12.76 26.60 -0.35
CA ILE A 471 13.80 27.32 0.41
C ILE A 471 14.45 26.44 1.49
N ALA A 472 13.72 25.48 2.08
CA ALA A 472 14.30 24.47 2.97
C ALA A 472 15.26 23.54 2.22
N SER A 473 14.85 23.09 1.02
CA SER A 473 15.67 22.25 0.14
C SER A 473 16.93 22.98 -0.33
N ALA A 474 16.83 24.28 -0.61
CA ALA A 474 17.96 25.12 -1.03
C ALA A 474 19.13 25.04 -0.04
N ARG A 475 18.85 25.05 1.26
CA ARG A 475 19.88 24.95 2.32
C ARG A 475 20.53 23.58 2.34
N THR A 476 19.73 22.53 2.19
CA THR A 476 20.19 21.13 2.16
C THR A 476 21.08 20.86 0.94
N ILE A 477 20.72 21.40 -0.23
CA ILE A 477 21.50 21.31 -1.47
C ILE A 477 22.76 22.22 -1.42
N SER A 478 22.77 23.24 -0.56
CA SER A 478 23.91 24.16 -0.42
C SER A 478 24.98 23.70 0.57
N MET A 479 24.79 22.56 1.25
CA MET A 479 25.84 22.01 2.12
C MET A 479 27.04 21.57 1.27
N PRO A 480 28.29 21.87 1.67
CA PRO A 480 29.47 21.55 0.88
C PRO A 480 29.62 20.04 0.65
N ALA A 481 29.80 19.64 -0.61
CA ALA A 481 30.06 18.27 -1.01
C ALA A 481 31.32 18.21 -1.87
N PRO A 482 32.35 17.41 -1.50
CA PRO A 482 33.63 17.38 -2.21
C PRO A 482 33.54 16.99 -3.70
N ASP A 483 32.47 16.31 -4.10
CA ASP A 483 32.24 15.77 -5.45
C ASP A 483 30.97 16.32 -6.12
N GLY A 484 30.39 17.39 -5.56
CA GLY A 484 29.14 17.98 -6.02
C GLY A 484 27.88 17.17 -5.68
N ALA A 485 28.00 16.03 -4.97
CA ALA A 485 26.84 15.21 -4.57
C ALA A 485 26.05 15.91 -3.46
N VAL A 486 24.76 16.12 -3.68
CA VAL A 486 23.91 16.77 -2.67
C VAL A 486 23.04 15.76 -1.95
N TYR A 487 22.60 16.10 -0.74
CA TYR A 487 21.54 15.36 -0.11
C TYR A 487 20.29 15.43 -1.00
N PRO A 488 19.66 14.29 -1.36
CA PRO A 488 18.59 14.27 -2.35
C PRO A 488 17.46 15.24 -2.01
N ALA A 489 17.09 16.08 -2.98
CA ALA A 489 16.02 17.05 -2.85
C ALA A 489 15.06 16.96 -4.04
N ALA A 490 13.77 17.21 -3.82
CA ALA A 490 12.79 17.13 -4.90
C ALA A 490 13.04 18.24 -5.93
N SER A 491 13.09 17.87 -7.21
CA SER A 491 13.14 18.84 -8.30
C SER A 491 11.74 19.42 -8.55
N PRO A 492 11.59 20.76 -8.73
CA PRO A 492 10.36 21.35 -9.23
C PRO A 492 9.86 20.63 -10.48
N ARG A 493 8.54 20.42 -10.59
CA ARG A 493 7.96 19.88 -11.83
C ARG A 493 7.99 20.93 -12.92
N ILE A 494 8.80 20.69 -13.94
CA ILE A 494 9.04 21.60 -15.06
C ILE A 494 8.66 20.87 -16.36
N THR A 495 7.81 21.48 -17.17
CA THR A 495 7.47 20.95 -18.50
C THR A 495 8.54 21.37 -19.50
N ILE A 496 9.08 20.38 -20.21
CA ILE A 496 10.10 20.58 -21.25
C ILE A 496 9.70 19.86 -22.55
N TYR A 497 10.20 20.35 -23.67
CA TYR A 497 9.95 19.81 -25.00
C TYR A 497 11.27 19.45 -25.67
N CYS A 498 11.48 18.16 -25.93
CA CYS A 498 12.65 17.67 -26.65
C CYS A 498 12.20 17.35 -28.08
N GLY A 499 12.36 18.31 -29.00
CA GLY A 499 11.69 18.26 -30.30
C GLY A 499 10.17 18.28 -30.14
N ALA A 500 9.45 17.31 -30.72
CA ALA A 500 8.00 17.22 -30.62
C ALA A 500 7.47 16.49 -29.36
N ARG A 501 8.36 15.92 -28.53
CA ARG A 501 7.95 15.12 -27.35
C ARG A 501 7.93 15.98 -26.09
N ARG A 502 6.81 15.91 -25.36
CA ARG A 502 6.64 16.55 -24.04
C ARG A 502 7.20 15.64 -22.95
N HIS A 503 8.04 16.20 -22.09
CA HIS A 503 8.55 15.56 -20.89
C HIS A 503 8.30 16.46 -19.67
N GLU A 504 8.36 15.88 -18.47
CA GLU A 504 8.26 16.61 -17.22
C GLU A 504 9.43 16.23 -16.32
N VAL A 505 10.30 17.19 -16.06
CA VAL A 505 11.35 17.06 -15.04
C VAL A 505 10.68 17.02 -13.67
N GLY A 506 11.27 16.34 -12.68
CA GLY A 506 10.67 16.16 -11.36
C GLY A 506 9.57 15.08 -11.31
N ARG A 507 9.28 14.40 -12.42
CA ARG A 507 8.47 13.17 -12.47
C ARG A 507 9.33 11.98 -12.88
N GLN A 508 8.87 10.76 -12.59
CA GLN A 508 9.54 9.55 -13.05
C GLN A 508 9.70 9.56 -14.57
N SER A 509 10.93 9.32 -15.03
CA SER A 509 11.35 9.39 -16.42
C SER A 509 12.44 8.36 -16.71
N ASP A 510 12.61 7.99 -17.98
CA ASP A 510 13.70 7.11 -18.40
C ASP A 510 15.06 7.83 -18.47
N ASN A 511 15.05 9.17 -18.48
CA ASN A 511 16.25 10.00 -18.66
C ASN A 511 16.71 10.64 -17.35
N PHE A 512 18.02 10.92 -17.26
CA PHE A 512 18.54 11.94 -16.36
C PHE A 512 18.37 13.31 -17.02
N TRP A 513 18.16 14.34 -16.20
CA TRP A 513 18.00 15.71 -16.69
C TRP A 513 19.09 16.59 -16.09
N LEU A 514 19.84 17.29 -16.96
CA LEU A 514 20.77 18.32 -16.55
C LEU A 514 20.09 19.68 -16.75
N LEU A 515 19.96 20.43 -15.67
CA LEU A 515 19.40 21.79 -15.66
C LEU A 515 20.53 22.79 -15.49
N LEU A 516 20.68 23.73 -16.42
CA LEU A 516 21.68 24.79 -16.36
C LEU A 516 20.98 26.13 -16.18
N LEU A 517 21.23 26.79 -15.05
CA LEU A 517 20.74 28.13 -14.76
C LEU A 517 21.81 29.17 -15.11
N LYS A 518 21.51 30.05 -16.07
CA LYS A 518 22.38 31.15 -16.53
C LYS A 518 21.63 32.47 -16.38
N GLY A 519 21.86 33.18 -15.28
CA GLY A 519 21.07 34.36 -14.94
C GLY A 519 19.59 33.98 -14.81
N GLU A 520 18.73 34.66 -15.57
CA GLU A 520 17.27 34.41 -15.57
C GLU A 520 16.82 33.32 -16.55
N GLN A 521 17.74 32.68 -17.28
CA GLN A 521 17.41 31.64 -18.25
C GLN A 521 17.75 30.25 -17.72
N LEU A 522 16.83 29.31 -17.95
CA LEU A 522 17.00 27.89 -17.63
C LEU A 522 17.09 27.08 -18.92
N GLU A 523 18.19 26.37 -19.10
CA GLU A 523 18.37 25.40 -20.17
C GLU A 523 18.23 23.98 -19.60
N ALA A 524 17.56 23.08 -20.34
CA ALA A 524 17.37 21.70 -19.92
C ALA A 524 17.93 20.73 -20.97
N PHE A 525 18.63 19.69 -20.51
CA PHE A 525 19.25 18.69 -21.35
C PHE A 525 18.88 17.29 -20.88
N ALA A 526 18.53 16.41 -21.82
CA ALA A 526 18.47 14.98 -21.57
C ALA A 526 19.90 14.41 -21.56
N VAL A 527 20.19 13.54 -20.59
CA VAL A 527 21.53 13.00 -20.40
C VAL A 527 21.48 11.49 -20.15
N ASP A 528 22.45 10.77 -20.71
CA ASP A 528 22.71 9.36 -20.46
C ASP A 528 24.16 9.10 -20.02
N SER A 529 24.59 7.84 -19.94
CA SER A 529 25.97 7.48 -19.57
C SER A 529 27.04 7.92 -20.58
N ASN A 530 26.65 8.31 -21.79
CA ASN A 530 27.55 8.79 -22.85
C ASN A 530 27.59 10.32 -22.94
N GLY A 531 26.77 11.04 -22.16
CA GLY A 531 26.74 12.49 -22.08
C GLY A 531 25.39 13.10 -22.45
N ILE A 532 25.41 14.33 -22.97
CA ILE A 532 24.20 15.07 -23.36
C ILE A 532 23.63 14.47 -24.65
N THR A 533 22.38 14.00 -24.60
CA THR A 533 21.71 13.35 -25.73
C THR A 533 20.80 14.29 -26.51
N ALA A 534 20.18 15.26 -25.83
CA ALA A 534 19.30 16.24 -26.47
C ALA A 534 19.21 17.53 -25.64
N GLN A 535 19.13 18.67 -26.31
CA GLN A 535 18.71 19.93 -25.72
C GLN A 535 17.18 20.04 -25.82
N CYS A 536 16.54 20.52 -24.76
CA CYS A 536 15.08 20.61 -24.66
C CYS A 536 14.66 22.02 -24.29
N ASP A 537 13.56 22.48 -24.91
CA ASP A 537 12.99 23.79 -24.67
C ASP A 537 12.16 23.78 -23.38
N VAL A 538 12.43 24.72 -22.48
CA VAL A 538 11.69 24.89 -21.23
C VAL A 538 10.43 25.71 -21.52
N SER A 539 9.25 25.16 -21.26
CA SER A 539 7.99 25.79 -21.69
C SER A 539 7.52 26.92 -20.78
N ASP A 540 8.08 27.03 -19.58
CA ASP A 540 7.55 27.83 -18.49
C ASP A 540 8.64 28.76 -17.95
N GLN A 541 8.42 30.07 -18.07
CA GLN A 541 9.33 31.10 -17.57
C GLN A 541 9.49 31.05 -16.05
N THR A 542 8.51 30.51 -15.31
CA THR A 542 8.61 30.35 -13.85
C THR A 542 9.55 29.23 -13.45
N ALA A 543 9.98 28.37 -14.38
CA ALA A 543 10.96 27.32 -14.10
C ALA A 543 12.31 27.89 -13.67
N ALA A 544 12.80 28.94 -14.33
CA ALA A 544 14.03 29.61 -13.94
C ALA A 544 13.93 30.19 -12.53
N VAL A 545 12.80 30.82 -12.19
CA VAL A 545 12.52 31.35 -10.83
C VAL A 545 12.57 30.23 -9.80
N ALA A 546 11.87 29.12 -10.03
CA ALA A 546 11.83 27.99 -9.10
C ALA A 546 13.22 27.37 -8.88
N ILE A 547 14.04 27.25 -9.94
CA ILE A 547 15.40 26.72 -9.83
C ILE A 547 16.34 27.73 -9.16
N GLN A 548 16.20 29.03 -9.42
CA GLN A 548 16.99 30.08 -8.76
C GLN A 548 16.78 30.07 -7.23
N LEU A 549 15.56 29.80 -6.77
CA LEU A 549 15.25 29.68 -5.33
C LEU A 549 16.01 28.54 -4.63
N LEU A 550 16.47 27.52 -5.37
CA LEU A 550 17.30 26.45 -4.81
C LEU A 550 18.75 26.89 -4.59
N THR A 551 19.18 27.98 -5.23
CA THR A 551 20.54 28.53 -5.13
C THR A 551 20.53 30.06 -5.08
N PRO A 552 19.98 30.66 -3.99
CA PRO A 552 19.76 32.10 -3.92
C PRO A 552 21.05 32.93 -3.89
N THR A 553 22.21 32.32 -3.60
CA THR A 553 23.50 33.01 -3.42
C THR A 553 24.51 32.75 -4.54
N ALA A 554 24.14 32.05 -5.62
CA ALA A 554 25.06 31.65 -6.68
C ALA A 554 24.74 32.34 -8.01
N ASP A 555 25.77 32.88 -8.66
CA ASP A 555 25.74 33.39 -10.03
C ASP A 555 25.73 32.21 -11.01
N GLY A 556 24.55 31.59 -11.14
CA GLY A 556 24.34 30.39 -11.93
C GLY A 556 24.69 29.09 -11.20
N ALA A 557 24.00 28.03 -11.60
CA ALA A 557 24.18 26.69 -11.03
C ALA A 557 23.73 25.63 -12.03
N SER A 558 24.32 24.44 -11.91
CA SER A 558 23.95 23.28 -12.71
C SER A 558 23.44 22.18 -11.79
N PHE A 559 22.35 21.51 -12.17
CA PHE A 559 21.74 20.45 -11.36
C PHE A 559 21.57 19.18 -12.18
N LEU A 560 21.98 18.04 -11.62
CA LEU A 560 21.63 16.73 -12.16
C LEU A 560 20.41 16.18 -11.43
N VAL A 561 19.33 15.96 -12.18
CA VAL A 561 18.09 15.37 -11.71
C VAL A 561 18.02 13.92 -12.20
N ASP A 562 17.77 12.99 -11.29
CA ASP A 562 17.68 11.57 -11.65
C ASP A 562 16.33 11.19 -12.28
N GLN A 563 16.27 9.94 -12.75
CA GLN A 563 15.09 9.31 -13.34
C GLN A 563 13.88 9.31 -12.40
N ASN A 564 14.10 9.40 -11.09
CA ASN A 564 13.07 9.50 -10.07
C ASN A 564 12.83 10.95 -9.65
N GLY A 565 13.24 11.94 -10.47
CA GLY A 565 13.04 13.38 -10.30
C GLY A 565 13.67 14.01 -9.06
N TRP A 566 14.70 13.39 -8.49
CA TRP A 566 15.48 13.96 -7.38
C TRP A 566 16.70 14.71 -7.90
N ILE A 567 16.98 15.89 -7.34
CA ILE A 567 18.25 16.58 -7.52
C ILE A 567 19.31 15.81 -6.74
N ARG A 568 20.35 15.36 -7.45
CA ARG A 568 21.42 14.49 -6.93
C ARG A 568 22.77 15.17 -6.87
N PHE A 569 23.04 16.08 -7.81
CA PHE A 569 24.28 16.82 -7.87
C PHE A 569 24.01 18.29 -8.16
N ARG A 570 24.90 19.13 -7.65
CA ARG A 570 24.94 20.57 -7.93
C ARG A 570 26.38 20.97 -8.22
N TRP A 571 26.55 21.80 -9.24
CA TRP A 571 27.82 22.47 -9.56
C TRP A 571 27.60 23.98 -9.63
N SER A 572 28.63 24.75 -9.28
CA SER A 572 28.59 26.22 -9.39
C SER A 572 28.60 26.68 -10.85
N GLY A 573 28.06 27.87 -11.13
CA GLY A 573 28.03 28.43 -12.49
C GLY A 573 29.41 28.64 -13.14
N HIS A 574 30.49 28.63 -12.34
CA HIS A 574 31.87 28.76 -12.82
C HIS A 574 32.56 27.42 -13.13
N GLU A 575 31.97 26.30 -12.72
CA GLU A 575 32.51 24.96 -12.99
C GLU A 575 32.13 24.50 -14.40
N ARG A 576 33.15 24.22 -15.22
CA ARG A 576 32.94 23.63 -16.55
C ARG A 576 32.64 22.14 -16.39
N LEU A 577 31.42 21.75 -16.75
CA LEU A 577 30.97 20.35 -16.72
C LEU A 577 31.58 19.56 -17.88
N GLU A 578 32.71 18.93 -17.63
CA GLU A 578 33.31 17.93 -18.52
C GLU A 578 32.44 16.65 -18.57
N PRO A 579 32.33 15.97 -19.73
CA PRO A 579 31.53 14.73 -19.85
C PRO A 579 31.88 13.65 -18.82
N SER A 580 33.15 13.54 -18.42
CA SER A 580 33.63 12.57 -17.44
C SER A 580 33.08 12.81 -16.02
N ILE A 581 32.85 14.07 -15.64
CA ILE A 581 32.25 14.45 -14.36
C ILE A 581 30.79 14.01 -14.34
N LEU A 582 30.08 14.26 -15.45
CA LEU A 582 28.68 13.90 -15.61
C LEU A 582 28.45 12.39 -15.63
N GLU A 583 29.31 11.63 -16.33
CA GLU A 583 29.30 10.17 -16.33
C GLU A 583 29.52 9.61 -14.91
N THR A 584 30.48 10.16 -14.18
CA THR A 584 30.75 9.77 -12.79
C THR A 584 29.55 10.05 -11.88
N ALA A 585 28.90 11.20 -12.04
CA ALA A 585 27.72 11.59 -11.29
C ALA A 585 26.53 10.65 -11.56
N ILE A 586 26.27 10.31 -12.83
CA ILE A 586 25.21 9.37 -13.24
C ILE A 586 25.49 7.97 -12.69
N SER A 587 26.73 7.49 -12.80
CA SER A 587 27.14 6.19 -12.25
C SER A 587 26.90 6.13 -10.74
N LYS A 588 27.30 7.16 -9.99
CA LYS A 588 27.05 7.28 -8.55
C LYS A 588 25.55 7.34 -8.22
N ALA A 589 24.76 8.09 -8.98
CA ALA A 589 23.32 8.18 -8.78
C ALA A 589 22.61 6.84 -9.02
N ARG A 590 23.04 6.07 -10.02
CA ARG A 590 22.53 4.71 -10.30
C ARG A 590 22.94 3.70 -9.24
N ALA A 591 24.16 3.80 -8.72
CA ALA A 591 24.65 2.93 -7.64
C ALA A 591 23.92 3.17 -6.31
N ASN A 592 23.38 4.38 -6.11
CA ASN A 592 22.64 4.78 -4.91
C ASN A 592 21.25 5.30 -5.28
N PRO A 593 20.30 4.43 -5.68
CA PRO A 593 18.98 4.88 -6.08
C PRO A 593 18.20 5.45 -4.89
N VAL A 594 17.57 6.60 -5.08
CA VAL A 594 16.64 7.18 -4.09
C VAL A 594 15.24 6.67 -4.42
N SER A 595 14.59 6.04 -3.42
CA SER A 595 13.28 5.42 -3.63
C SER A 595 12.19 6.47 -3.88
N LEU A 596 11.18 6.10 -4.67
CA LEU A 596 9.96 6.89 -4.84
C LEU A 596 9.15 6.99 -3.53
N SER A 597 9.33 6.08 -2.58
CA SER A 597 8.58 6.10 -1.30
C SER A 597 8.94 7.30 -0.40
N ASN A 598 10.16 7.85 -0.55
CA ASN A 598 10.56 9.10 0.10
C ASN A 598 9.90 10.34 -0.53
N ARG A 599 9.23 10.20 -1.69
CA ARG A 599 8.35 11.26 -2.23
C ARG A 599 6.99 11.30 -1.53
N GLY A 600 6.78 10.57 -0.43
CA GLY A 600 5.56 10.69 0.37
C GLY A 600 5.21 12.15 0.79
N HIS A 601 6.17 13.07 0.68
CA HIS A 601 6.01 14.52 0.87
C HIS A 601 6.00 15.37 -0.43
N HIS A 602 6.17 14.76 -1.62
CA HIS A 602 6.44 15.46 -2.89
C HIS A 602 5.76 14.86 -4.14
N SER A 603 4.81 13.92 -4.00
CA SER A 603 4.07 13.33 -5.14
C SER A 603 2.59 13.14 -4.88
#